data_AF-A0A3S1A4S0-F1
#
_entry.id   AF-A0A3S1A4S0-F1
#
_cell.length_a   1.000
_cell.length_b   1.000
_cell.length_c   1.000
_cell.angle_alpha   90.00
_cell.angle_beta   90.00
_cell.angle_gamma   90.00
#
_symmetry.space_group_name_H-M   'P 1'
#
loop_
_entity.id
_entity.type
_entity.pdbx_description
1 polymer ?
#
loop_
_entity_poly.entity_id
_entity_poly.type
_entity_poly.pdbx_seq_one_letter_code
_entity_poly.pdbx_strand_id
1 'polypeptide(L)'
;MDDGDGGGGCVGGGGDDDDDDDDDDDDDDDDDDDDDHDDDDDEDNDDENSENDNTQPHCIVFSIISLQVDMRLKTLSLSGTKLNVRMVTPFLSTEPSTSEYIESIKVSAGSVTKVSAPTLLETFNKWVTEQTTLPNHDHAMLFTSYDLIPSLDPNIVTTNNTRGLAYIGTVCRDQSVSLVEDLGAFQSENVATHELGHSLGALHDGDNNLCRSNDRFLMSTGSFPQTPTNALHPWLFSSCSSTYIAQYLSQLRQDSRECLLDASGTEVNTTITVTAQTICENFFGDGAFPCRNFTDFSEICTDLYCRLPNTSVCQRVVSASGTCCGNGKMCVAGNCTDAPDGDYECPLGDQPSITLNGEMTTCAALNASYCYVEDLSKACCATCQDLQSGLDGCLYGDKQLGCQLSQCGTTFATSGLSYNFICCGTCNNIGCVDKTSFNVAGEGGIEIVSAFVNELMNRGTNYDCSGLIDEAGKYICYEEPVHVEFCCQECERLRDKENEGIGGYYRNTNTNNYRSVNDNKHPRSHNHHGFCNHDQAVYDR
;
A
#
# COMPACT_ATOMS: atom_id res chain seq x y z
N MET A 1 -37.39 49.44 -24.09
CA MET A 1 -38.26 49.99 -25.14
C MET A 1 -37.56 49.67 -26.44
N ASP A 2 -38.22 48.83 -27.23
CA ASP A 2 -37.96 48.31 -28.58
C ASP A 2 -36.69 47.46 -28.75
N ASP A 3 -36.81 46.12 -28.84
CA ASP A 3 -37.18 45.29 -30.03
C ASP A 3 -36.02 45.31 -31.05
N GLY A 4 -35.33 44.22 -31.39
CA GLY A 4 -35.76 42.96 -32.01
C GLY A 4 -34.66 42.63 -33.04
N ASP A 5 -34.01 41.46 -33.01
CA ASP A 5 -34.35 40.24 -33.76
C ASP A 5 -33.52 40.07 -35.06
N GLY A 6 -33.13 38.82 -35.35
CA GLY A 6 -32.64 38.28 -36.62
C GLY A 6 -31.23 38.72 -37.06
N GLY A 7 -30.27 37.86 -37.41
CA GLY A 7 -30.39 36.50 -37.94
C GLY A 7 -29.79 36.44 -39.35
N GLY A 8 -28.64 35.76 -39.48
CA GLY A 8 -28.22 34.97 -40.63
C GLY A 8 -27.81 35.66 -41.95
N GLY A 9 -26.70 35.19 -42.54
CA GLY A 9 -26.51 35.27 -43.99
C GLY A 9 -25.05 35.37 -44.45
N CYS A 10 -24.48 34.24 -44.82
CA CYS A 10 -23.26 34.10 -45.62
C CYS A 10 -23.46 34.54 -47.09
N VAL A 11 -22.35 34.53 -47.86
CA VAL A 11 -22.11 34.69 -49.31
C VAL A 11 -21.35 36.01 -49.56
N GLY A 12 -20.19 36.09 -50.22
CA GLY A 12 -19.53 35.27 -51.23
C GLY A 12 -18.96 36.21 -52.30
N GLY A 13 -17.84 35.85 -52.93
CA GLY A 13 -17.17 36.60 -54.02
C GLY A 13 -15.67 36.74 -53.72
N GLY A 14 -14.74 36.35 -54.58
CA GLY A 14 -14.75 36.22 -56.05
C GLY A 14 -13.54 37.02 -56.58
N GLY A 15 -12.89 36.52 -57.65
CA GLY A 15 -11.73 37.14 -58.29
C GLY A 15 -10.54 36.17 -58.28
N ASP A 16 -10.34 35.28 -59.25
CA ASP A 16 -10.19 35.41 -60.71
C ASP A 16 -8.70 35.49 -61.12
N ASP A 17 -8.46 34.92 -62.31
CA ASP A 17 -7.35 35.06 -63.24
C ASP A 17 -6.18 34.04 -63.06
N ASP A 18 -6.14 32.96 -63.87
CA ASP A 18 -5.68 32.90 -65.30
C ASP A 18 -4.14 32.69 -65.31
N ASP A 19 -3.48 31.79 -66.04
CA ASP A 19 -3.75 31.14 -67.33
C ASP A 19 -2.65 30.08 -67.58
N ASP A 20 -2.99 29.08 -68.41
CA ASP A 20 -2.18 28.47 -69.50
C ASP A 20 -0.84 27.76 -69.19
N ASP A 21 -0.46 26.63 -69.79
CA ASP A 21 -0.99 25.79 -70.88
C ASP A 21 -0.04 24.56 -71.02
N ASP A 22 -0.60 23.41 -71.42
CA ASP A 22 -0.15 22.51 -72.50
C ASP A 22 1.25 21.83 -72.43
N ASP A 23 1.48 20.56 -72.81
CA ASP A 23 0.68 19.57 -73.54
C ASP A 23 1.52 18.27 -73.68
N ASP A 24 0.81 17.17 -73.94
CA ASP A 24 1.13 16.03 -74.83
C ASP A 24 2.26 15.03 -74.47
N ASP A 25 1.90 13.77 -74.15
CA ASP A 25 1.66 12.62 -75.09
C ASP A 25 2.98 11.84 -75.29
N ASP A 26 3.11 10.52 -75.45
CA ASP A 26 2.21 9.37 -75.61
C ASP A 26 3.13 8.11 -75.60
N ASP A 27 2.54 6.94 -75.31
CA ASP A 27 2.85 5.59 -75.86
C ASP A 27 4.26 4.97 -75.67
N ASP A 28 4.48 3.67 -75.50
CA ASP A 28 3.68 2.45 -75.35
C ASP A 28 4.68 1.30 -75.08
N ASP A 29 4.21 0.27 -74.37
CA ASP A 29 4.43 -1.16 -74.61
C ASP A 29 5.77 -1.88 -74.36
N ASP A 30 5.66 -2.88 -73.46
CA ASP A 30 5.94 -4.31 -73.63
C ASP A 30 7.11 -4.99 -72.88
N ASP A 31 6.65 -6.01 -72.12
CA ASP A 31 7.20 -7.34 -71.87
C ASP A 31 8.18 -7.61 -70.71
N ASP A 32 7.55 -8.17 -69.66
CA ASP A 32 7.76 -9.53 -69.13
C ASP A 32 8.92 -9.88 -68.16
N ASP A 33 8.47 -10.64 -67.16
CA ASP A 33 9.12 -11.67 -66.35
C ASP A 33 9.77 -11.31 -65.00
N ASP A 34 8.99 -11.67 -63.96
CA ASP A 34 9.37 -12.58 -62.86
C ASP A 34 10.46 -12.13 -61.85
N ASP A 35 10.04 -11.77 -60.64
CA ASP A 35 10.14 -12.65 -59.45
C ASP A 35 10.03 -11.85 -58.12
N ASP A 36 9.04 -12.26 -57.31
CA ASP A 36 9.00 -12.27 -55.84
C ASP A 36 9.12 -10.97 -55.02
N HIS A 37 7.94 -10.41 -54.65
CA HIS A 37 7.45 -10.23 -53.27
C HIS A 37 6.68 -8.90 -53.07
N ASP A 38 5.36 -8.96 -53.28
CA ASP A 38 4.42 -8.02 -52.69
C ASP A 38 3.75 -8.67 -51.47
N ASP A 39 3.80 -7.97 -50.35
CA ASP A 39 2.62 -7.62 -49.55
C ASP A 39 3.05 -6.41 -48.71
N ASP A 40 2.81 -5.25 -49.31
CA ASP A 40 2.78 -3.93 -48.69
C ASP A 40 1.65 -3.81 -47.66
N ASP A 41 1.84 -2.85 -46.77
CA ASP A 41 0.81 -2.03 -46.13
C ASP A 41 -0.24 -2.71 -45.24
N ASP A 42 -0.02 -2.59 -43.93
CA ASP A 42 -0.97 -1.89 -43.07
C ASP A 42 -0.17 -1.21 -41.94
N GLU A 43 0.29 0.01 -42.22
CA GLU A 43 0.58 1.00 -41.17
C GLU A 43 -0.75 1.38 -40.51
N ASP A 44 -1.21 0.53 -39.59
CA ASP A 44 -2.24 0.92 -38.62
C ASP A 44 -1.62 1.94 -37.65
N ASN A 45 -1.78 3.20 -38.05
CA ASN A 45 -1.94 4.32 -37.14
C ASN A 45 -3.10 4.01 -36.19
N ASP A 46 -2.84 3.26 -35.13
CA ASP A 46 -3.64 3.34 -33.92
C ASP A 46 -3.19 4.58 -33.14
N ASP A 47 -3.64 5.73 -33.64
CA ASP A 47 -3.99 6.90 -32.85
C ASP A 47 -5.11 6.49 -31.85
N GLU A 48 -4.79 5.62 -30.89
CA GLU A 48 -5.59 5.50 -29.68
C GLU A 48 -5.18 6.62 -28.73
N ASN A 49 -5.87 7.73 -28.94
CA ASN A 49 -6.11 8.80 -27.98
C ASN A 49 -6.54 8.22 -26.61
N SER A 50 -5.59 7.78 -25.78
CA SER A 50 -5.81 7.46 -24.37
C SER A 50 -5.71 8.74 -23.53
N GLU A 51 -6.65 9.66 -23.76
CA GLU A 51 -7.06 10.56 -22.69
C GLU A 51 -7.59 9.70 -21.52
N ASN A 52 -7.04 9.91 -20.32
CA ASN A 52 -7.28 9.19 -19.05
C ASN A 52 -6.48 7.91 -18.79
N ASP A 53 -5.16 7.96 -18.88
CA ASP A 53 -4.34 7.06 -18.08
C ASP A 53 -3.96 7.70 -16.73
N ASN A 54 -4.78 7.41 -15.72
CA ASN A 54 -4.58 7.84 -14.33
C ASN A 54 -3.46 7.01 -13.63
N THR A 55 -2.61 6.31 -14.39
CA THR A 55 -1.57 5.40 -13.88
C THR A 55 -0.15 5.99 -13.88
N GLN A 56 0.02 7.31 -13.98
CA GLN A 56 1.34 7.89 -13.64
C GLN A 56 1.63 7.65 -12.14
N PRO A 57 2.81 7.13 -11.75
CA PRO A 57 3.17 6.88 -10.34
C PRO A 57 2.95 8.09 -9.44
N HIS A 58 3.20 9.29 -9.96
CA HIS A 58 2.97 10.56 -9.26
C HIS A 58 1.49 10.82 -8.95
N CYS A 59 0.56 10.44 -9.83
CA CYS A 59 -0.88 10.58 -9.58
C CYS A 59 -1.35 9.68 -8.43
N ILE A 60 -0.76 8.48 -8.29
CA ILE A 60 -1.04 7.56 -7.19
C ILE A 60 -0.56 8.16 -5.86
N VAL A 61 0.66 8.69 -5.80
CA VAL A 61 1.21 9.32 -4.59
C VAL A 61 0.34 10.49 -4.13
N PHE A 62 0.02 11.43 -5.03
CA PHE A 62 -0.82 12.56 -4.65
C PHE A 62 -2.22 12.12 -4.24
N SER A 63 -2.75 11.05 -4.84
CA SER A 63 -4.02 10.46 -4.42
C SER A 63 -3.95 9.92 -2.99
N ILE A 64 -2.86 9.23 -2.62
CA ILE A 64 -2.61 8.76 -1.25
C ILE A 64 -2.54 9.95 -0.29
N ILE A 65 -1.75 10.98 -0.62
CA ILE A 65 -1.63 12.19 0.20
C ILE A 65 -3.00 12.84 0.39
N SER A 66 -3.78 13.02 -0.69
CA SER A 66 -5.10 13.64 -0.65
C SER A 66 -6.09 12.85 0.22
N LEU A 67 -6.15 11.52 0.06
CA LEU A 67 -6.94 10.64 0.91
C LEU A 67 -6.54 10.78 2.39
N GLN A 68 -5.25 10.84 2.66
CA GLN A 68 -4.70 10.95 4.00
C GLN A 68 -4.97 12.31 4.66
N VAL A 69 -4.96 13.41 3.89
CA VAL A 69 -5.37 14.74 4.36
C VAL A 69 -6.87 14.74 4.64
N ASP A 70 -7.68 14.20 3.73
CA ASP A 70 -9.13 14.11 3.87
C ASP A 70 -9.56 13.34 5.13
N MET A 71 -8.97 12.17 5.37
CA MET A 71 -9.22 11.39 6.57
C MET A 71 -8.91 12.17 7.86
N ARG A 72 -7.85 12.96 7.86
CA ARG A 72 -7.49 13.79 9.02
C ARG A 72 -8.44 14.98 9.19
N LEU A 73 -8.90 15.62 8.11
CA LEU A 73 -9.92 16.67 8.18
C LEU A 73 -11.23 16.17 8.79
N LYS A 74 -11.61 14.91 8.53
CA LYS A 74 -12.79 14.28 9.13
C LYS A 74 -12.73 14.15 10.65
N THR A 75 -11.57 14.35 11.28
CA THR A 75 -11.41 14.33 12.75
C THR A 75 -11.77 15.66 13.42
N LEU A 76 -11.99 16.72 12.64
CA LEU A 76 -12.39 18.02 13.14
C LEU A 76 -13.76 17.96 13.81
N SER A 77 -13.87 18.56 15.00
CA SER A 77 -15.13 18.70 15.71
C SER A 77 -15.88 19.95 15.25
N LEU A 78 -16.52 19.87 14.08
CA LEU A 78 -17.30 20.96 13.49
C LEU A 78 -18.80 20.71 13.69
N SER A 79 -19.53 21.68 14.24
CA SER A 79 -20.97 21.57 14.55
C SER A 79 -21.85 21.35 13.31
N GLY A 80 -21.93 20.12 12.81
CA GLY A 80 -22.73 19.72 11.65
C GLY A 80 -22.13 20.12 10.29
N THR A 81 -20.93 20.70 10.26
CA THR A 81 -20.19 20.98 9.01
C THR A 81 -19.22 19.83 8.74
N LYS A 82 -19.07 19.42 7.48
CA LYS A 82 -18.04 18.47 7.05
C LYS A 82 -17.16 19.15 6.02
N LEU A 83 -15.86 18.97 6.14
CA LEU A 83 -14.89 19.34 5.12
C LEU A 83 -14.44 18.05 4.46
N ASN A 84 -14.37 18.06 3.13
CA ASN A 84 -13.77 16.98 2.35
C ASN A 84 -12.71 17.59 1.44
N VAL A 85 -11.62 16.87 1.22
CA VAL A 85 -10.64 17.24 0.19
C VAL A 85 -11.08 16.62 -1.13
N ARG A 86 -11.12 17.45 -2.17
CA ARG A 86 -11.36 17.00 -3.54
C ARG A 86 -10.17 17.44 -4.38
N MET A 87 -9.51 16.49 -5.02
CA MET A 87 -8.40 16.81 -5.91
C MET A 87 -8.97 17.16 -7.28
N VAL A 88 -8.57 18.30 -7.84
CA VAL A 88 -8.99 18.69 -9.19
C VAL A 88 -8.12 17.98 -10.23
N THR A 89 -6.87 18.40 -10.37
CA THR A 89 -5.87 17.73 -11.22
C THR A 89 -4.49 18.09 -10.69
N PRO A 90 -3.58 17.13 -10.49
CA PRO A 90 -2.20 17.46 -10.14
C PRO A 90 -1.52 18.17 -11.32
N PHE A 91 -0.84 19.28 -11.04
CA PHE A 91 0.02 19.95 -12.00
C PHE A 91 1.46 19.50 -11.78
N LEU A 92 1.99 18.69 -12.70
CA LEU A 92 3.38 18.23 -12.64
C LEU A 92 4.26 19.12 -13.51
N SER A 93 5.22 19.81 -12.87
CA SER A 93 6.24 20.56 -13.59
C SER A 93 7.46 19.68 -13.84
N THR A 94 7.63 19.20 -15.07
CA THR A 94 8.81 18.40 -15.47
C THR A 94 9.96 19.26 -16.01
N GLU A 95 9.69 20.51 -16.36
CA GLU A 95 10.67 21.43 -16.95
C GLU A 95 10.90 22.67 -16.07
N PRO A 96 12.12 23.24 -16.03
CA PRO A 96 12.38 24.48 -15.29
C PRO A 96 11.52 25.68 -15.73
N SER A 97 11.13 25.73 -17.01
CA SER A 97 10.29 26.80 -17.56
C SER A 97 8.87 26.80 -17.00
N THR A 98 8.37 25.67 -16.52
CA THR A 98 7.04 25.55 -15.90
C THR A 98 7.07 25.74 -14.38
N SER A 99 8.26 25.92 -13.80
CA SER A 99 8.49 26.11 -12.35
C SER A 99 9.34 27.35 -12.01
N GLU A 100 9.25 28.41 -12.81
CA GLU A 100 10.06 29.63 -12.64
C GLU A 100 9.98 30.25 -11.22
N TYR A 101 8.83 30.09 -10.53
CA TYR A 101 8.61 30.57 -9.16
C TYR A 101 9.61 30.00 -8.15
N ILE A 102 10.11 28.78 -8.36
CA ILE A 102 11.11 28.14 -7.49
C ILE A 102 12.50 28.15 -8.13
N GLU A 103 12.59 27.98 -9.44
CA GLU A 103 13.85 27.93 -10.19
C GLU A 103 14.64 29.23 -10.11
N SER A 104 13.95 30.37 -10.06
CA SER A 104 14.58 31.70 -10.01
C SER A 104 15.20 32.04 -8.65
N ILE A 105 14.82 31.34 -7.59
CA ILE A 105 15.22 31.66 -6.21
C ILE A 105 16.00 30.54 -5.51
N LYS A 106 16.13 29.37 -6.15
CA LYS A 106 16.87 28.24 -5.58
C LYS A 106 18.37 28.51 -5.53
N VAL A 107 19.02 27.97 -4.50
CA VAL A 107 20.47 28.05 -4.32
C VAL A 107 21.02 26.64 -4.18
N SER A 108 21.85 26.25 -5.14
CA SER A 108 22.57 24.97 -5.10
C SER A 108 23.86 25.11 -4.30
N ALA A 109 24.00 24.34 -3.23
CA ALA A 109 25.18 24.26 -2.39
C ALA A 109 25.70 22.81 -2.36
N GLY A 110 26.60 22.47 -3.27
CA GLY A 110 27.06 21.09 -3.43
C GLY A 110 25.97 20.19 -4.01
N SER A 111 25.70 19.06 -3.38
CA SER A 111 24.65 18.11 -3.78
C SER A 111 23.24 18.46 -3.26
N VAL A 112 23.10 19.55 -2.49
CA VAL A 112 21.81 19.96 -1.91
C VAL A 112 21.37 21.28 -2.51
N THR A 113 20.15 21.32 -3.03
CA THR A 113 19.49 22.54 -3.49
C THR A 113 18.55 23.03 -2.40
N LYS A 114 18.68 24.30 -2.05
CA LYS A 114 17.95 24.95 -0.94
C LYS A 114 17.10 26.10 -1.44
N VAL A 115 15.98 26.34 -0.78
CA VAL A 115 15.10 27.48 -1.07
C VAL A 115 14.59 28.11 0.23
N SER A 116 14.57 29.43 0.31
CA SER A 116 13.92 30.14 1.42
C SER A 116 12.40 29.93 1.35
N ALA A 117 11.82 29.24 2.33
CA ALA A 117 10.38 28.95 2.36
C ALA A 117 9.50 30.21 2.35
N PRO A 118 9.80 31.29 3.11
CA PRO A 118 9.03 32.53 3.00
C PRO A 118 9.05 33.16 1.60
N THR A 119 10.22 33.16 0.95
CA THR A 119 10.38 33.70 -0.42
C THR A 119 9.66 32.83 -1.44
N LEU A 120 9.72 31.51 -1.29
CA LEU A 120 9.03 30.57 -2.14
C LEU A 120 7.50 30.70 -2.00
N LEU A 121 7.00 30.91 -0.79
CA LEU A 121 5.56 31.05 -0.57
C LEU A 121 5.01 32.29 -1.30
N GLU A 122 5.74 33.40 -1.24
CA GLU A 122 5.38 34.65 -1.93
C GLU A 122 5.42 34.49 -3.46
N THR A 123 6.51 33.92 -3.99
CA THR A 123 6.69 33.73 -5.44
C THR A 123 5.73 32.69 -6.02
N PHE A 124 5.47 31.60 -5.29
CA PHE A 124 4.47 30.60 -5.67
C PHE A 124 3.06 31.19 -5.63
N ASN A 125 2.70 31.94 -4.57
CA ASN A 125 1.42 32.62 -4.52
C ASN A 125 1.20 33.54 -5.73
N LYS A 126 2.21 34.36 -6.05
CA LYS A 126 2.17 35.24 -7.22
C LYS A 126 1.94 34.43 -8.50
N TRP A 127 2.70 33.36 -8.70
CA TRP A 127 2.55 32.51 -9.88
C TRP A 127 1.15 31.89 -9.98
N VAL A 128 0.61 31.33 -8.89
CA VAL A 128 -0.75 30.77 -8.86
C VAL A 128 -1.80 31.83 -9.24
N THR A 129 -1.68 33.05 -8.72
CA THR A 129 -2.63 34.14 -9.02
C THR A 129 -2.53 34.70 -10.43
N GLU A 130 -1.35 34.63 -11.06
CA GLU A 130 -1.11 35.13 -12.42
C GLU A 130 -1.35 34.05 -13.49
N GLN A 131 -1.35 32.78 -13.10
CA GLN A 131 -1.51 31.67 -14.02
C GLN A 131 -2.97 31.48 -14.44
N THR A 132 -3.22 31.55 -15.74
CA THR A 132 -4.58 31.45 -16.31
C THR A 132 -4.95 30.04 -16.75
N THR A 133 -3.97 29.14 -16.84
CA THR A 133 -4.16 27.75 -17.30
C THR A 133 -4.41 26.77 -16.16
N LEU A 134 -4.30 27.18 -14.89
CA LEU A 134 -4.60 26.29 -13.77
C LEU A 134 -6.11 25.99 -13.74
N PRO A 135 -6.51 24.73 -13.48
CA PRO A 135 -7.90 24.42 -13.18
C PRO A 135 -8.40 25.25 -12.00
N ASN A 136 -9.70 25.60 -12.00
CA ASN A 136 -10.31 26.28 -10.85
C ASN A 136 -10.09 25.47 -9.57
N HIS A 137 -9.63 26.14 -8.51
CA HIS A 137 -9.30 25.54 -7.22
C HIS A 137 -9.49 26.55 -6.08
N ASP A 138 -9.76 26.04 -4.88
CA ASP A 138 -9.91 26.87 -3.67
C ASP A 138 -8.59 27.11 -2.93
N HIS A 139 -7.63 26.18 -3.10
CA HIS A 139 -6.33 26.17 -2.46
C HIS A 139 -5.32 25.45 -3.34
N ALA A 140 -4.10 25.98 -3.47
CA ALA A 140 -3.00 25.32 -4.18
C ALA A 140 -1.86 24.96 -3.22
N MET A 141 -1.38 23.72 -3.30
CA MET A 141 -0.29 23.23 -2.47
C MET A 141 0.89 22.82 -3.35
N LEU A 142 2.07 23.40 -3.10
CA LEU A 142 3.30 23.02 -3.78
C LEU A 142 4.02 21.92 -3.00
N PHE A 143 4.34 20.82 -3.68
CA PHE A 143 5.23 19.78 -3.17
C PHE A 143 6.58 19.90 -3.88
N THR A 144 7.68 19.92 -3.13
CA THR A 144 9.04 20.08 -3.68
C THR A 144 10.06 19.24 -2.93
N SER A 145 11.00 18.64 -3.67
CA SER A 145 12.14 17.90 -3.09
C SER A 145 13.30 18.81 -2.66
N TYR A 146 13.19 20.12 -2.85
CA TYR A 146 14.22 21.07 -2.41
C TYR A 146 14.15 21.33 -0.90
N ASP A 147 15.32 21.41 -0.27
CA ASP A 147 15.48 21.65 1.18
C ASP A 147 14.94 23.05 1.52
N LEU A 148 13.76 23.09 2.16
CA LEU A 148 13.12 24.31 2.57
C LEU A 148 13.81 24.85 3.81
N ILE A 149 14.28 26.09 3.77
CA ILE A 149 14.96 26.73 4.88
C ILE A 149 14.24 28.02 5.29
N PRO A 150 14.27 28.42 6.57
CA PRO A 150 13.65 29.66 7.03
C PRO A 150 14.34 30.91 6.44
N SER A 151 15.65 30.86 6.17
CA SER A 151 16.40 31.96 5.57
C SER A 151 17.65 31.48 4.84
N LEU A 152 17.95 32.11 3.70
CA LEU A 152 19.22 31.96 2.96
C LEU A 152 20.33 32.90 3.46
N ASP A 153 20.02 33.84 4.37
CA ASP A 153 21.03 34.74 4.94
C ASP A 153 21.98 33.95 5.86
N PRO A 154 23.29 33.85 5.52
CA PRO A 154 24.26 33.11 6.32
C PRO A 154 24.46 33.70 7.73
N ASN A 155 24.02 34.94 7.98
CA ASN A 155 24.09 35.57 9.29
C ASN A 155 22.91 35.19 10.20
N ILE A 156 21.85 34.59 9.65
CA ILE A 156 20.69 34.13 10.40
C ILE A 156 20.90 32.67 10.80
N VAL A 157 21.42 32.46 12.00
CA VAL A 157 21.52 31.10 12.57
C VAL A 157 20.14 30.63 12.97
N THR A 158 19.56 29.77 12.16
CA THR A 158 18.28 29.11 12.41
C THR A 158 18.47 27.60 12.30
N THR A 159 17.87 26.84 13.22
CA THR A 159 17.74 25.40 13.05
C THR A 159 16.78 25.16 11.89
N ASN A 160 17.22 24.49 10.83
CA ASN A 160 16.32 24.15 9.74
C ASN A 160 15.40 22.99 10.16
N ASN A 161 14.19 23.33 10.60
CA ASN A 161 13.11 22.39 10.85
C ASN A 161 11.90 22.67 9.94
N THR A 162 12.07 23.52 8.92
CA THR A 162 10.97 23.94 8.04
C THR A 162 10.69 22.83 7.05
N ARG A 163 9.57 22.13 7.23
CA ARG A 163 9.08 21.12 6.28
C ARG A 163 7.92 21.61 5.44
N GLY A 164 7.30 22.72 5.81
CA GLY A 164 6.20 23.33 5.10
C GLY A 164 6.03 24.78 5.53
N LEU A 165 5.17 25.50 4.81
CA LEU A 165 4.75 26.85 5.18
C LEU A 165 3.42 27.20 4.50
N ALA A 166 2.52 27.84 5.26
CA ALA A 166 1.27 28.36 4.73
C ALA A 166 0.92 29.72 5.34
N TYR A 167 0.06 30.46 4.63
CA TYR A 167 -0.63 31.60 5.23
C TYR A 167 -1.78 31.11 6.12
N ILE A 168 -2.04 31.83 7.21
CA ILE A 168 -3.10 31.48 8.16
C ILE A 168 -4.42 32.12 7.74
N GLY A 169 -5.48 31.31 7.62
CA GLY A 169 -6.84 31.79 7.39
C GLY A 169 -7.00 32.45 6.01
N THR A 170 -6.47 31.81 4.97
CA THR A 170 -6.48 32.33 3.59
C THR A 170 -7.22 31.47 2.59
N VAL A 171 -7.84 30.36 2.99
CA VAL A 171 -8.79 29.65 2.11
C VAL A 171 -9.92 30.60 1.66
N CYS A 172 -10.29 30.55 0.37
CA CYS A 172 -11.16 31.55 -0.28
C CYS A 172 -10.61 32.99 -0.32
N ARG A 173 -9.28 33.18 -0.31
CA ARG A 173 -8.61 34.49 -0.45
C ARG A 173 -7.41 34.36 -1.40
N ASP A 174 -6.89 35.50 -1.86
CA ASP A 174 -5.79 35.59 -2.85
C ASP A 174 -4.46 34.95 -2.39
N GLN A 175 -4.35 34.60 -1.10
CA GLN A 175 -3.18 33.97 -0.50
C GLN A 175 -3.43 32.50 -0.13
N SER A 176 -4.34 31.83 -0.85
CA SER A 176 -4.69 30.43 -0.58
C SER A 176 -3.67 29.46 -1.18
N VAL A 177 -2.44 29.52 -0.67
CA VAL A 177 -1.38 28.61 -1.04
C VAL A 177 -0.63 28.06 0.17
N SER A 178 -0.05 26.87 0.01
CA SER A 178 0.84 26.24 0.98
C SER A 178 2.02 25.54 0.30
N LEU A 179 3.09 25.33 1.06
CA LEU A 179 4.31 24.64 0.63
C LEU A 179 4.53 23.38 1.48
N VAL A 180 5.02 22.33 0.83
CA VAL A 180 5.43 21.07 1.46
C VAL A 180 6.77 20.65 0.88
N GLU A 181 7.77 20.48 1.75
CA GLU A 181 8.99 19.75 1.43
C GLU A 181 8.66 18.25 1.39
N ASP A 182 8.69 17.68 0.19
CA ASP A 182 8.41 16.29 -0.05
C ASP A 182 9.70 15.49 -0.21
N LEU A 183 10.06 14.76 0.85
CA LEU A 183 11.17 13.80 0.84
C LEU A 183 10.74 12.39 0.40
N GLY A 184 9.50 12.28 -0.06
CA GLY A 184 8.83 11.05 -0.45
C GLY A 184 8.36 10.22 0.73
N ALA A 185 8.03 8.96 0.42
CA ALA A 185 7.71 7.93 1.41
C ALA A 185 6.50 8.20 2.29
N PHE A 186 5.53 8.99 1.82
CA PHE A 186 4.37 9.35 2.65
C PHE A 186 4.79 10.07 3.95
N GLN A 187 5.77 10.98 3.86
CA GLN A 187 6.05 11.92 4.95
C GLN A 187 5.18 13.18 4.86
N SER A 188 4.79 13.49 3.63
CA SER A 188 4.23 14.77 3.23
C SER A 188 2.78 14.92 3.66
N GLU A 189 2.02 13.86 3.95
CA GLU A 189 0.61 14.01 4.36
C GLU A 189 0.44 14.73 5.69
N ASN A 190 1.35 14.52 6.66
CA ASN A 190 1.25 15.15 7.97
C ASN A 190 1.53 16.64 7.83
N VAL A 191 2.56 16.98 7.05
CA VAL A 191 2.92 18.37 6.73
C VAL A 191 1.81 19.03 5.91
N ALA A 192 1.37 18.43 4.81
CA ALA A 192 0.27 18.91 3.99
C ALA A 192 -1.00 19.18 4.81
N THR A 193 -1.37 18.26 5.70
CA THR A 193 -2.53 18.45 6.59
C THR A 193 -2.31 19.62 7.55
N HIS A 194 -1.11 19.74 8.11
CA HIS A 194 -0.74 20.83 9.01
C HIS A 194 -0.83 22.19 8.32
N GLU A 195 -0.24 22.32 7.13
CA GLU A 195 -0.23 23.55 6.36
C GLU A 195 -1.64 23.93 5.86
N LEU A 196 -2.44 22.95 5.43
CA LEU A 196 -3.86 23.18 5.12
C LEU A 196 -4.65 23.61 6.37
N GLY A 197 -4.33 23.05 7.53
CA GLY A 197 -4.88 23.47 8.83
C GLY A 197 -4.63 24.95 9.11
N HIS A 198 -3.42 25.44 8.84
CA HIS A 198 -3.12 26.88 8.88
C HIS A 198 -3.97 27.67 7.90
N SER A 199 -4.05 27.27 6.63
CA SER A 199 -4.87 27.97 5.63
C SER A 199 -6.36 28.00 6.01
N LEU A 200 -6.86 26.97 6.72
CA LEU A 200 -8.20 26.92 7.32
C LEU A 200 -8.35 27.71 8.63
N GLY A 201 -7.31 28.41 9.07
CA GLY A 201 -7.33 29.35 10.19
C GLY A 201 -6.81 28.78 11.52
N ALA A 202 -6.34 27.54 11.57
CA ALA A 202 -5.77 26.99 12.80
C ALA A 202 -4.43 27.64 13.17
N LEU A 203 -4.24 27.88 14.46
CA LEU A 203 -2.93 28.18 15.04
C LEU A 203 -2.29 26.87 15.55
N HIS A 204 -0.99 26.94 15.84
CA HIS A 204 -0.29 25.84 16.46
C HIS A 204 -0.86 25.48 17.84
N ASP A 205 -0.86 24.20 18.17
CA ASP A 205 -1.05 23.76 19.56
C ASP A 205 0.13 24.25 20.41
N GLY A 206 -0.18 24.87 21.56
CA GLY A 206 0.81 25.48 22.44
C GLY A 206 1.10 26.95 22.14
N ASP A 207 0.55 27.52 21.05
CA ASP A 207 0.62 28.96 20.80
C ASP A 207 -0.51 29.70 21.53
N ASN A 208 -0.22 30.07 22.78
CA ASN A 208 -1.11 30.85 23.65
C ASN A 208 -2.54 30.28 23.77
N ASN A 209 -2.67 28.96 23.69
CA ASN A 209 -3.95 28.25 23.80
C ASN A 209 -3.85 27.06 24.79
N LEU A 210 -4.98 26.38 25.01
CA LEU A 210 -5.11 25.34 26.03
C LEU A 210 -4.52 23.98 25.61
N CYS A 211 -4.28 23.77 24.32
CA CYS A 211 -3.74 22.54 23.77
C CYS A 211 -2.21 22.59 23.83
N ARG A 212 -1.55 21.51 24.24
CA ARG A 212 -0.09 21.53 24.38
C ARG A 212 0.55 20.94 23.14
N SER A 213 1.63 21.56 22.66
CA SER A 213 2.42 21.01 21.55
C SER A 213 2.94 19.60 21.84
N ASN A 214 3.32 19.30 23.09
CA ASN A 214 3.77 17.97 23.51
C ASN A 214 2.68 16.88 23.45
N ASP A 215 1.41 17.25 23.26
CA ASP A 215 0.33 16.28 23.08
C ASP A 215 0.34 15.67 21.67
N ARG A 216 1.15 16.17 20.72
CA ARG A 216 1.37 15.58 19.38
C ARG A 216 0.15 15.55 18.46
N PHE A 217 -0.85 16.39 18.70
CA PHE A 217 -1.91 16.62 17.72
C PHE A 217 -1.34 17.24 16.44
N LEU A 218 -2.09 17.15 15.33
CA LEU A 218 -1.63 17.56 14.00
C LEU A 218 -1.01 18.97 13.95
N MET A 219 -1.55 19.92 14.72
CA MET A 219 -1.07 21.31 14.74
C MET A 219 0.06 21.55 15.76
N SER A 220 0.72 20.52 16.27
CA SER A 220 1.89 20.66 17.15
C SER A 220 3.04 21.36 16.42
N THR A 221 3.79 22.22 17.12
CA THR A 221 4.90 23.01 16.57
C THR A 221 6.14 22.20 16.19
N GLY A 222 6.12 20.88 16.35
CA GLY A 222 7.27 20.04 16.11
C GLY A 222 7.06 18.58 16.51
N SER A 223 8.14 17.81 16.46
CA SER A 223 8.15 16.40 16.86
C SER A 223 8.40 16.25 18.35
N PHE A 224 7.48 15.57 19.04
CA PHE A 224 7.60 15.28 20.47
C PHE A 224 7.62 13.77 20.74
N PRO A 225 8.19 13.33 21.88
CA PRO A 225 8.23 11.92 22.23
C PRO A 225 6.84 11.28 22.29
N GLN A 226 6.72 10.12 21.67
CA GLN A 226 5.51 9.31 21.73
C GLN A 226 5.36 8.65 23.11
N THR A 227 4.12 8.62 23.58
CA THR A 227 3.64 7.83 24.72
C THR A 227 2.43 7.02 24.27
N PRO A 228 2.04 5.95 25.00
CA PRO A 228 0.83 5.20 24.69
C PRO A 228 -0.44 6.07 24.61
N THR A 229 -0.49 7.17 25.36
CA THR A 229 -1.66 8.07 25.41
C THR A 229 -1.72 9.08 24.27
N ASN A 230 -0.62 9.33 23.56
CA ASN A 230 -0.56 10.31 22.48
C ASN A 230 -0.16 9.68 21.13
N ALA A 231 -0.07 8.34 21.07
CA ALA A 231 0.37 7.61 19.89
C ALA A 231 -0.49 7.93 18.66
N LEU A 232 -1.81 8.04 18.84
CA LEU A 232 -2.77 8.31 17.76
C LEU A 232 -3.01 9.79 17.46
N HIS A 233 -2.49 10.71 18.28
CA HIS A 233 -2.72 12.14 18.08
C HIS A 233 -2.17 12.72 16.76
N PRO A 234 -1.11 12.18 16.13
CA PRO A 234 -0.65 12.62 14.80
C PRO A 234 -1.69 12.45 13.68
N TRP A 235 -2.78 11.72 13.90
CA TRP A 235 -3.90 11.62 12.96
C TRP A 235 -5.09 12.50 13.32
N LEU A 236 -5.02 13.25 14.43
CA LEU A 236 -6.15 14.00 14.99
C LEU A 236 -5.84 15.50 15.06
N PHE A 237 -6.85 16.32 14.74
CA PHE A 237 -6.83 17.72 15.13
C PHE A 237 -7.16 17.88 16.61
N SER A 238 -6.52 18.85 17.28
CA SER A 238 -6.86 19.17 18.66
C SER A 238 -8.22 19.88 18.76
N SER A 239 -8.73 20.00 19.99
CA SER A 239 -9.92 20.81 20.26
C SER A 239 -9.69 22.30 19.95
N CYS A 240 -8.46 22.79 20.10
CA CYS A 240 -8.08 24.16 19.76
C CYS A 240 -8.14 24.36 18.25
N SER A 241 -7.53 23.47 17.46
CA SER A 241 -7.56 23.53 15.99
C SER A 241 -9.01 23.46 15.47
N SER A 242 -9.83 22.55 16.00
CA SER A 242 -11.25 22.45 15.65
C SER A 242 -12.00 23.76 15.93
N THR A 243 -11.69 24.42 17.05
CA THR A 243 -12.32 25.71 17.41
C THR A 243 -11.92 26.82 16.45
N TYR A 244 -10.63 26.94 16.11
CA TYR A 244 -10.15 27.96 15.17
C TYR A 244 -10.74 27.79 13.77
N ILE A 245 -10.74 26.55 13.25
CA ILE A 245 -11.30 26.26 11.93
C ILE A 245 -12.81 26.53 11.92
N ALA A 246 -13.55 26.13 12.95
CA ALA A 246 -14.98 26.42 13.05
C ALA A 246 -15.28 27.94 13.06
N GLN A 247 -14.45 28.73 13.75
CA GLN A 247 -14.56 30.19 13.76
C GLN A 247 -14.27 30.77 12.38
N TYR A 248 -13.22 30.31 11.71
CA TYR A 248 -12.85 30.77 10.38
C TYR A 248 -13.93 30.47 9.33
N LEU A 249 -14.46 29.23 9.31
CA LEU A 249 -15.58 28.88 8.43
C LEU A 249 -16.83 29.74 8.71
N SER A 250 -17.06 30.11 9.97
CA SER A 250 -18.16 31.01 10.33
C SER A 250 -17.91 32.44 9.86
N GLN A 251 -16.67 32.90 9.85
CA GLN A 251 -16.28 34.18 9.28
C GLN A 251 -16.44 34.20 7.76
N LEU A 252 -16.01 33.15 7.04
CA LEU A 252 -16.21 33.06 5.59
C LEU A 252 -17.69 33.20 5.21
N ARG A 253 -18.58 32.53 5.95
CA ARG A 253 -20.04 32.67 5.78
C ARG A 253 -20.53 34.09 6.05
N GLN A 254 -20.04 34.76 7.09
CA GLN A 254 -20.39 36.15 7.38
C GLN A 254 -19.91 37.10 6.29
N ASP A 255 -18.73 36.84 5.74
CA ASP A 255 -18.12 37.60 4.65
C ASP A 255 -18.71 37.26 3.27
N SER A 256 -19.70 36.36 3.19
CA SER A 256 -20.30 35.85 1.95
C SER A 256 -19.25 35.26 0.98
N ARG A 257 -18.22 34.60 1.52
CA ARG A 257 -17.20 33.87 0.76
C ARG A 257 -17.55 32.39 0.75
N GLU A 258 -18.07 31.94 -0.39
CA GLU A 258 -18.70 30.62 -0.54
C GLU A 258 -17.88 29.66 -1.42
N CYS A 259 -16.56 29.86 -1.56
CA CYS A 259 -15.74 29.05 -2.48
C CYS A 259 -15.80 27.55 -2.14
N LEU A 260 -15.77 27.20 -0.85
CA LEU A 260 -15.84 25.80 -0.37
C LEU A 260 -17.23 25.13 -0.44
N LEU A 261 -18.23 25.79 -1.04
CA LEU A 261 -19.58 25.22 -1.16
C LEU A 261 -19.79 24.43 -2.44
N ASP A 262 -18.93 24.62 -3.45
CA ASP A 262 -18.98 23.82 -4.67
C ASP A 262 -18.26 22.47 -4.46
N ALA A 263 -18.56 21.53 -5.35
CA ALA A 263 -18.05 20.17 -5.29
C ALA A 263 -17.17 19.89 -6.52
N SER A 264 -16.22 20.80 -6.77
CA SER A 264 -15.27 20.68 -7.88
C SER A 264 -14.21 19.62 -7.58
N GLY A 265 -13.72 18.92 -8.62
CA GLY A 265 -12.75 17.82 -8.49
C GLY A 265 -13.33 16.49 -8.01
N THR A 266 -12.45 15.53 -7.75
CA THR A 266 -12.76 14.14 -7.46
C THR A 266 -12.40 13.78 -6.03
N GLU A 267 -13.30 13.05 -5.36
CA GLU A 267 -12.98 12.38 -4.09
C GLU A 267 -12.17 11.12 -4.38
N VAL A 268 -10.99 11.00 -3.78
CA VAL A 268 -10.19 9.78 -3.86
C VAL A 268 -10.83 8.75 -2.94
N ASN A 269 -11.52 7.77 -3.50
CA ASN A 269 -12.21 6.70 -2.75
C ASN A 269 -11.56 5.32 -2.94
N THR A 270 -10.31 5.28 -3.40
CA THR A 270 -9.60 4.02 -3.63
C THR A 270 -9.00 3.51 -2.32
N THR A 271 -9.30 2.26 -1.96
CA THR A 271 -8.55 1.54 -0.93
C THR A 271 -7.19 1.18 -1.52
N ILE A 272 -6.16 1.92 -1.13
CA ILE A 272 -4.80 1.68 -1.58
C ILE A 272 -4.14 0.76 -0.56
N THR A 273 -3.55 -0.34 -1.02
CA THR A 273 -2.74 -1.22 -0.17
C THR A 273 -1.29 -0.81 -0.33
N VAL A 274 -0.62 -0.54 0.79
CA VAL A 274 0.81 -0.19 0.81
C VAL A 274 1.54 -1.24 1.65
N THR A 275 2.62 -1.82 1.15
CA THR A 275 3.38 -2.81 1.95
C THR A 275 4.36 -2.11 2.89
N ALA A 276 4.68 -2.74 4.03
CA ALA A 276 5.73 -2.24 4.91
C ALA A 276 7.10 -2.17 4.21
N GLN A 277 7.36 -3.06 3.26
CA GLN A 277 8.56 -3.05 2.41
C GLN A 277 8.62 -1.77 1.57
N THR A 278 7.55 -1.46 0.83
CA THR A 278 7.44 -0.25 0.01
C THR A 278 7.65 1.02 0.84
N ILE A 279 7.10 1.08 2.06
CA ILE A 279 7.33 2.22 2.95
C ILE A 279 8.83 2.34 3.25
N CYS A 280 9.48 1.26 3.67
CA CYS A 280 10.90 1.31 4.05
C CYS A 280 11.81 1.70 2.88
N GLU A 281 11.59 1.14 1.69
CA GLU A 281 12.33 1.48 0.47
C GLU A 281 12.12 2.95 0.10
N ASN A 282 10.89 3.46 0.14
CA ASN A 282 10.65 4.86 -0.18
C ASN A 282 11.33 5.81 0.82
N PHE A 283 11.38 5.46 2.12
CA PHE A 283 11.99 6.30 3.15
C PHE A 283 13.52 6.33 3.03
N PHE A 284 14.13 5.15 2.89
CA PHE A 284 15.58 4.98 3.08
C PHE A 284 16.34 4.51 1.84
N GLY A 285 15.64 4.29 0.72
CA GLY A 285 16.18 3.81 -0.54
C GLY A 285 16.28 2.29 -0.63
N ASP A 286 16.75 1.83 -1.79
CA ASP A 286 16.90 0.40 -2.12
C ASP A 286 17.66 -0.37 -1.05
N GLY A 287 17.15 -1.55 -0.72
CA GLY A 287 17.72 -2.44 0.30
C GLY A 287 17.32 -2.09 1.73
N ALA A 288 16.48 -1.08 1.95
CA ALA A 288 15.77 -0.89 3.21
C ALA A 288 14.61 -1.89 3.32
N PHE A 289 14.32 -2.34 4.54
CA PHE A 289 13.25 -3.34 4.77
C PHE A 289 12.70 -3.26 6.20
N PRO A 290 11.48 -3.75 6.48
CA PRO A 290 10.90 -3.63 7.80
C PRO A 290 11.66 -4.47 8.83
N CYS A 291 11.90 -3.87 9.99
CA CYS A 291 12.44 -4.56 11.15
C CYS A 291 11.36 -5.47 11.73
N ARG A 292 11.71 -6.73 12.00
CA ARG A 292 10.73 -7.76 12.40
C ARG A 292 10.46 -7.84 13.91
N ASN A 293 10.95 -6.90 14.70
CA ASN A 293 10.83 -6.95 16.17
C ASN A 293 9.47 -6.41 16.66
N PHE A 294 8.39 -7.07 16.25
CA PHE A 294 7.04 -6.78 16.70
C PHE A 294 6.53 -7.90 17.60
N THR A 295 5.96 -7.53 18.75
CA THR A 295 5.17 -8.46 19.57
C THR A 295 3.69 -8.42 19.21
N ASP A 296 3.23 -7.29 18.68
CA ASP A 296 1.88 -7.07 18.17
C ASP A 296 1.98 -6.33 16.83
N PHE A 297 1.47 -6.93 15.75
CA PHE A 297 1.48 -6.31 14.43
C PHE A 297 0.56 -5.08 14.34
N SER A 298 -0.37 -4.89 15.29
CA SER A 298 -1.20 -3.68 15.34
C SER A 298 -0.36 -2.41 15.53
N GLU A 299 0.81 -2.53 16.17
CA GLU A 299 1.76 -1.43 16.37
C GLU A 299 2.39 -0.94 15.05
N ILE A 300 2.32 -1.71 13.96
CA ILE A 300 2.76 -1.25 12.63
C ILE A 300 2.10 0.08 12.27
N CYS A 301 0.84 0.28 12.67
CA CYS A 301 0.10 1.49 12.32
C CYS A 301 0.61 2.76 13.00
N THR A 302 1.36 2.64 14.11
CA THR A 302 1.94 3.79 14.82
C THR A 302 3.47 3.82 14.83
N ASP A 303 4.11 2.65 14.75
CA ASP A 303 5.53 2.45 15.02
C ASP A 303 6.15 1.41 14.06
N LEU A 304 6.03 1.63 12.75
CA LEU A 304 6.83 0.87 11.80
C LEU A 304 8.31 1.24 11.95
N TYR A 305 9.17 0.23 11.97
CA TYR A 305 10.63 0.42 11.98
C TYR A 305 11.21 -0.16 10.71
N CYS A 306 12.09 0.60 10.06
CA CYS A 306 12.79 0.18 8.87
C CYS A 306 14.28 0.07 9.14
N ARG A 307 14.87 -1.02 8.67
CA ARG A 307 16.30 -1.24 8.71
C ARG A 307 16.97 -0.44 7.60
N LEU A 308 17.96 0.37 7.96
CA LEU A 308 18.69 1.16 6.96
C LEU A 308 19.57 0.24 6.10
N PRO A 309 19.70 0.52 4.78
CA PRO A 309 20.50 -0.29 3.87
C PRO A 309 21.92 -0.53 4.40
N ASN A 310 22.42 -1.77 4.31
CA ASN A 310 23.76 -2.16 4.73
C ASN A 310 24.12 -1.91 6.21
N THR A 311 23.13 -1.69 7.08
CA THR A 311 23.34 -1.51 8.53
C THR A 311 22.54 -2.53 9.35
N SER A 312 22.67 -2.51 10.67
CA SER A 312 21.75 -3.16 11.61
C SER A 312 20.82 -2.18 12.32
N VAL A 313 20.81 -0.91 11.90
CA VAL A 313 20.07 0.17 12.54
C VAL A 313 18.64 0.18 12.04
N CYS A 314 17.70 0.15 12.98
CA CYS A 314 16.27 0.34 12.72
C CYS A 314 15.88 1.79 13.05
N GLN A 315 15.23 2.46 12.11
CA GLN A 315 14.70 3.81 12.30
C GLN A 315 13.18 3.78 12.17
N ARG A 316 12.51 4.49 13.10
CA ARG A 316 11.04 4.58 13.11
C ARG A 316 10.54 5.43 11.94
N VAL A 317 9.47 4.98 11.30
CA VAL A 317 8.67 5.70 10.31
C VAL A 317 7.20 5.67 10.72
N VAL A 318 6.40 6.59 10.17
CA VAL A 318 4.95 6.56 10.33
C VAL A 318 4.38 5.76 9.17
N SER A 319 3.51 4.80 9.45
CA SER A 319 2.88 3.99 8.41
C SER A 319 1.77 4.76 7.71
N ALA A 320 1.67 4.57 6.39
CA ALA A 320 0.55 5.06 5.62
C ALA A 320 -0.73 4.29 5.97
N SER A 321 -1.89 4.93 5.85
CA SER A 321 -3.15 4.17 5.85
C SER A 321 -3.18 3.26 4.62
N GLY A 322 -3.73 2.05 4.74
CA GLY A 322 -3.56 1.00 3.73
C GLY A 322 -2.46 -0.03 4.06
N THR A 323 -1.62 0.26 5.05
CA THR A 323 -0.56 -0.67 5.46
C THR A 323 -1.14 -1.90 6.15
N CYS A 324 -0.73 -3.09 5.72
CA CYS A 324 -1.12 -4.32 6.41
C CYS A 324 -0.60 -4.33 7.85
N CYS A 325 -1.47 -4.67 8.80
CA CYS A 325 -1.13 -4.72 10.24
C CYS A 325 -1.55 -6.04 10.91
N GLY A 326 -1.96 -7.03 10.13
CA GLY A 326 -2.33 -8.35 10.63
C GLY A 326 -3.27 -9.07 9.66
N ASN A 327 -3.61 -10.32 10.01
CA ASN A 327 -4.49 -11.14 9.17
C ASN A 327 -5.88 -10.48 9.03
N GLY A 328 -6.27 -10.22 7.78
CA GLY A 328 -7.51 -9.51 7.43
C GLY A 328 -7.56 -8.07 7.92
N LYS A 329 -6.42 -7.42 8.25
CA LYS A 329 -6.39 -6.10 8.88
C LYS A 329 -5.43 -5.13 8.21
N MET A 330 -5.83 -3.86 8.20
CA MET A 330 -5.06 -2.74 7.64
C MET A 330 -5.09 -1.51 8.54
N CYS A 331 -4.09 -0.66 8.39
CA CYS A 331 -3.98 0.61 9.08
C CYS A 331 -4.96 1.63 8.51
N VAL A 332 -5.78 2.21 9.38
CA VAL A 332 -6.67 3.33 9.07
C VAL A 332 -6.52 4.36 10.17
N ALA A 333 -6.01 5.54 9.82
CA ALA A 333 -5.77 6.64 10.77
C ALA A 333 -5.00 6.21 12.03
N GLY A 334 -3.92 5.45 11.84
CA GLY A 334 -3.06 4.94 12.92
C GLY A 334 -3.62 3.74 13.70
N ASN A 335 -4.84 3.29 13.41
CA ASN A 335 -5.43 2.11 14.04
C ASN A 335 -5.40 0.89 13.12
N CYS A 336 -5.16 -0.29 13.69
CA CYS A 336 -5.28 -1.55 12.97
C CYS A 336 -6.73 -2.03 12.98
N THR A 337 -7.40 -1.94 11.83
CA THR A 337 -8.83 -2.26 11.67
C THR A 337 -9.03 -3.37 10.65
N ASP A 338 -10.22 -3.97 10.64
CA ASP A 338 -10.56 -4.98 9.63
C ASP A 338 -10.50 -4.38 8.22
N ALA A 339 -9.87 -5.10 7.31
CA ALA A 339 -9.70 -4.68 5.93
C ALA A 339 -10.94 -5.05 5.09
N PRO A 340 -11.39 -4.21 4.15
CA PRO A 340 -12.58 -4.47 3.33
C PRO A 340 -12.46 -5.72 2.46
N ASP A 341 -11.26 -5.97 1.90
CA ASP A 341 -10.96 -7.09 1.01
C ASP A 341 -9.48 -7.46 1.15
N GLY A 342 -9.15 -8.59 1.77
CA GLY A 342 -7.81 -9.17 1.67
C GLY A 342 -7.45 -10.22 2.72
N ASP A 343 -6.72 -11.23 2.26
CA ASP A 343 -6.03 -12.22 3.09
C ASP A 343 -4.63 -11.68 3.39
N TYR A 344 -4.46 -11.11 4.57
CA TYR A 344 -3.32 -10.27 4.94
C TYR A 344 -2.39 -10.98 5.94
N GLU A 345 -1.99 -12.22 5.64
CA GLU A 345 -1.21 -13.05 6.55
C GLU A 345 0.28 -12.67 6.69
N CYS A 346 0.80 -11.78 5.83
CA CYS A 346 2.21 -11.40 5.81
C CYS A 346 2.44 -9.87 5.90
N PRO A 347 2.19 -9.22 7.06
CA PRO A 347 2.24 -7.76 7.20
C PRO A 347 3.56 -7.09 6.84
N LEU A 348 4.67 -7.80 7.05
CA LEU A 348 6.02 -7.30 6.79
C LEU A 348 6.61 -7.80 5.47
N GLY A 349 5.87 -8.60 4.71
CA GLY A 349 6.39 -9.28 3.52
C GLY A 349 7.50 -10.29 3.83
N ASP A 350 8.15 -10.77 2.77
CA ASP A 350 9.30 -11.67 2.86
C ASP A 350 10.58 -10.94 3.29
N GLN A 351 11.47 -11.65 3.96
CA GLN A 351 12.75 -11.10 4.37
C GLN A 351 13.67 -11.06 3.16
N PRO A 352 14.33 -9.92 2.89
CA PRO A 352 15.20 -9.81 1.71
C PRO A 352 16.35 -10.82 1.70
N SER A 353 16.79 -11.27 2.88
CA SER A 353 17.86 -12.24 3.04
C SER A 353 17.61 -13.17 4.21
N ILE A 354 17.71 -14.46 3.97
CA ILE A 354 17.61 -15.54 4.96
C ILE A 354 18.89 -16.38 4.93
N THR A 355 19.10 -17.17 5.98
CA THR A 355 20.16 -18.18 6.01
C THR A 355 19.54 -19.56 5.83
N LEU A 356 19.92 -20.28 4.79
CA LEU A 356 19.49 -21.64 4.51
C LEU A 356 20.72 -22.55 4.47
N ASN A 357 20.75 -23.58 5.32
CA ASN A 357 21.87 -24.54 5.42
C ASN A 357 23.26 -23.88 5.59
N GLY A 358 23.31 -22.73 6.28
CA GLY A 358 24.55 -21.95 6.49
C GLY A 358 24.93 -20.98 5.37
N GLU A 359 24.16 -20.91 4.29
CA GLU A 359 24.36 -19.98 3.18
C GLU A 359 23.30 -18.88 3.15
N MET A 360 23.72 -17.66 2.79
CA MET A 360 22.82 -16.52 2.65
C MET A 360 22.07 -16.62 1.31
N THR A 361 20.74 -16.55 1.34
CA THR A 361 19.87 -16.65 0.17
C THR A 361 18.60 -15.80 0.34
N THR A 362 17.64 -15.89 -0.58
CA THR A 362 16.34 -15.22 -0.52
C THR A 362 15.21 -16.24 -0.32
N CYS A 363 14.02 -15.75 0.06
CA CYS A 363 12.84 -16.61 0.21
C CYS A 363 12.46 -17.33 -1.10
N ALA A 364 12.79 -16.78 -2.27
CA ALA A 364 12.55 -17.44 -3.55
C ALA A 364 13.28 -18.80 -3.72
N ALA A 365 14.33 -19.06 -2.94
CA ALA A 365 15.03 -20.34 -2.94
C ALA A 365 14.38 -21.41 -2.04
N LEU A 366 13.31 -21.06 -1.33
CA LEU A 366 12.69 -21.90 -0.33
C LEU A 366 11.87 -23.02 -0.98
N ASN A 367 12.09 -24.26 -0.55
CA ASN A 367 11.18 -25.37 -0.84
C ASN A 367 9.98 -25.34 0.12
N ALA A 368 8.79 -25.74 -0.34
CA ALA A 368 7.57 -25.82 0.45
C ALA A 368 7.75 -26.55 1.80
N SER A 369 8.62 -27.56 1.88
CA SER A 369 8.92 -28.26 3.14
C SER A 369 9.47 -27.34 4.25
N TYR A 370 10.19 -26.28 3.89
CA TYR A 370 10.75 -25.34 4.85
C TYR A 370 9.70 -24.38 5.42
N CYS A 371 8.50 -24.29 4.82
CA CYS A 371 7.39 -23.52 5.39
C CYS A 371 6.79 -24.17 6.66
N TYR A 372 7.21 -25.38 7.01
CA TYR A 372 6.94 -25.99 8.30
C TYR A 372 7.92 -25.58 9.41
N VAL A 373 8.99 -24.85 9.07
CA VAL A 373 9.96 -24.33 10.04
C VAL A 373 9.53 -22.92 10.43
N GLU A 374 9.13 -22.73 11.69
CA GLU A 374 8.51 -21.48 12.18
C GLU A 374 9.33 -20.21 11.86
N ASP A 375 10.64 -20.23 12.09
CA ASP A 375 11.49 -19.07 11.82
C ASP A 375 11.55 -18.73 10.32
N LEU A 376 11.58 -19.75 9.45
CA LEU A 376 11.60 -19.57 8.01
C LEU A 376 10.23 -19.19 7.46
N SER A 377 9.15 -19.77 7.98
CA SER A 377 7.79 -19.42 7.57
C SER A 377 7.44 -18.00 7.98
N LYS A 378 7.91 -17.52 9.14
CA LYS A 378 7.78 -16.11 9.55
C LYS A 378 8.65 -15.17 8.72
N ALA A 379 9.84 -15.60 8.33
CA ALA A 379 10.73 -14.81 7.49
C ALA A 379 10.22 -14.74 6.03
N CYS A 380 9.58 -15.80 5.54
CA CYS A 380 9.17 -15.99 4.15
C CYS A 380 7.66 -16.23 4.03
N CYS A 381 6.84 -15.48 4.77
CA CYS A 381 5.41 -15.73 4.87
C CYS A 381 4.67 -15.60 3.52
N ALA A 382 5.07 -14.67 2.66
CA ALA A 382 4.44 -14.49 1.36
C ALA A 382 4.82 -15.66 0.43
N THR A 383 6.12 -15.99 0.35
CA THR A 383 6.56 -17.18 -0.40
C THR A 383 5.87 -18.45 0.11
N CYS A 384 5.71 -18.61 1.43
CA CYS A 384 5.05 -19.79 1.98
C CYS A 384 3.56 -19.85 1.64
N GLN A 385 2.86 -18.71 1.64
CA GLN A 385 1.49 -18.63 1.18
C GLN A 385 1.35 -19.10 -0.28
N ASP A 386 2.29 -18.72 -1.16
CA ASP A 386 2.33 -19.16 -2.56
C ASP A 386 2.59 -20.68 -2.72
N LEU A 387 3.27 -21.29 -1.74
CA LEU A 387 3.64 -22.70 -1.74
C LEU A 387 2.58 -23.60 -1.09
N GLN A 388 1.43 -23.06 -0.67
CA GLN A 388 0.35 -23.86 -0.10
C GLN A 388 -0.27 -24.82 -1.14
N SER A 389 -0.38 -26.09 -0.77
CA SER A 389 -1.00 -27.17 -1.54
C SER A 389 -2.49 -27.37 -1.24
N GLY A 390 -3.02 -26.74 -0.19
CA GLY A 390 -4.42 -26.83 0.22
C GLY A 390 -4.85 -28.18 0.82
N LEU A 391 -3.89 -29.03 1.20
CA LEU A 391 -4.15 -30.31 1.85
C LEU A 391 -4.19 -30.16 3.38
N ASP A 392 -5.32 -30.49 4.01
CA ASP A 392 -5.46 -30.43 5.48
C ASP A 392 -4.45 -31.35 6.18
N GLY A 393 -3.73 -30.81 7.16
CA GLY A 393 -2.62 -31.50 7.83
C GLY A 393 -1.33 -31.62 7.01
N CYS A 394 -1.35 -31.19 5.75
CA CYS A 394 -0.25 -31.27 4.79
C CYS A 394 -0.16 -29.97 3.95
N LEU A 395 -0.35 -28.83 4.61
CA LEU A 395 -0.56 -27.54 3.94
C LEU A 395 0.48 -27.21 2.86
N TYR A 396 1.76 -27.51 3.06
CA TYR A 396 2.85 -27.26 2.10
C TYR A 396 3.35 -28.54 1.41
N GLY A 397 2.56 -29.62 1.43
CA GLY A 397 2.98 -30.93 0.93
C GLY A 397 3.95 -31.63 1.89
N ASP A 398 4.88 -32.41 1.33
CA ASP A 398 5.82 -33.18 2.14
C ASP A 398 6.70 -32.29 3.03
N LYS A 399 6.78 -32.63 4.32
CA LYS A 399 7.58 -31.94 5.34
C LYS A 399 9.09 -32.21 5.18
N GLN A 400 9.49 -33.09 4.27
CA GLN A 400 10.88 -33.33 3.91
C GLN A 400 11.05 -33.57 2.42
N LEU A 401 12.30 -33.44 1.95
CA LEU A 401 12.68 -33.83 0.60
C LEU A 401 12.93 -35.34 0.48
N GLY A 402 12.71 -35.87 -0.73
CA GLY A 402 13.08 -37.26 -1.07
C GLY A 402 12.10 -38.33 -0.58
N CYS A 403 10.86 -37.94 -0.28
CA CYS A 403 9.78 -38.87 0.03
C CYS A 403 9.50 -39.85 -1.11
N GLN A 404 9.30 -41.13 -0.76
CA GLN A 404 8.98 -42.19 -1.71
C GLN A 404 7.77 -43.00 -1.26
N LEU A 405 6.89 -43.37 -2.20
CA LEU A 405 5.70 -44.18 -1.94
C LEU A 405 5.98 -45.50 -1.21
N SER A 406 7.15 -46.10 -1.46
CA SER A 406 7.56 -47.36 -0.81
C SER A 406 7.80 -47.23 0.69
N GLN A 407 7.92 -46.01 1.21
CA GLN A 407 8.15 -45.73 2.63
C GLN A 407 6.84 -45.51 3.39
N CYS A 408 5.74 -45.27 2.69
CA CYS A 408 4.42 -45.07 3.30
C CYS A 408 3.98 -46.34 4.06
N GLY A 409 3.33 -46.15 5.22
CA GLY A 409 2.97 -47.17 6.18
C GLY A 409 4.10 -47.60 7.12
N THR A 410 5.28 -46.97 7.02
CA THR A 410 6.46 -47.29 7.84
C THR A 410 6.94 -46.10 8.66
N THR A 411 7.97 -46.31 9.47
CA THR A 411 8.56 -45.29 10.36
C THR A 411 10.03 -45.00 10.02
N PHE A 412 10.48 -43.76 10.24
CA PHE A 412 11.90 -43.41 10.18
C PHE A 412 12.70 -44.22 11.18
N ALA A 413 13.81 -44.82 10.75
CA ALA A 413 14.65 -45.65 11.61
C ALA A 413 15.30 -44.87 12.77
N THR A 414 15.53 -43.57 12.59
CA THR A 414 16.29 -42.72 13.52
C THR A 414 15.38 -42.00 14.53
N SER A 415 14.25 -41.45 14.07
CA SER A 415 13.30 -40.72 14.90
C SER A 415 12.03 -41.52 15.21
N GLY A 416 11.83 -42.70 14.62
CA GLY A 416 10.58 -43.44 14.74
C GLY A 416 9.36 -42.79 14.09
N LEU A 417 9.41 -41.54 13.60
CA LEU A 417 8.27 -40.80 13.03
C LEU A 417 7.60 -41.57 11.87
N SER A 418 6.29 -41.40 11.67
CA SER A 418 5.58 -42.03 10.55
C SER A 418 5.91 -41.34 9.24
N TYR A 419 6.23 -42.11 8.19
CA TYR A 419 6.40 -41.56 6.85
C TYR A 419 5.09 -40.96 6.32
N ASN A 420 3.92 -41.44 6.74
CA ASN A 420 2.65 -40.86 6.28
C ASN A 420 2.44 -39.44 6.79
N PHE A 421 3.13 -39.07 7.88
CA PHE A 421 3.06 -37.72 8.41
C PHE A 421 4.11 -36.80 7.78
N ILE A 422 5.35 -37.25 7.72
CA ILE A 422 6.46 -36.44 7.17
C ILE A 422 6.38 -36.34 5.64
N CYS A 423 5.90 -37.40 4.99
CA CYS A 423 5.66 -37.47 3.55
C CYS A 423 4.16 -37.45 3.26
N CYS A 424 3.40 -36.57 3.92
CA CYS A 424 1.95 -36.53 3.83
C CYS A 424 1.41 -36.25 2.41
N GLY A 425 2.17 -35.55 1.57
CA GLY A 425 1.80 -35.30 0.18
C GLY A 425 2.05 -36.54 -0.68
N THR A 426 3.22 -37.17 -0.53
CA THR A 426 3.57 -38.41 -1.23
C THR A 426 2.71 -39.59 -0.78
N CYS A 427 2.43 -39.70 0.52
CA CYS A 427 1.63 -40.77 1.13
C CYS A 427 0.14 -40.46 1.17
N ASN A 428 -0.32 -39.44 0.46
CA ASN A 428 -1.72 -39.05 0.44
C ASN A 428 -2.62 -40.25 0.08
N ASN A 429 -3.62 -40.53 0.90
CA ASN A 429 -4.51 -41.71 0.81
C ASN A 429 -3.86 -43.10 1.04
N ILE A 430 -2.70 -43.16 1.70
CA ILE A 430 -2.11 -44.42 2.16
C ILE A 430 -2.32 -44.53 3.66
N GLY A 431 -2.95 -45.62 4.13
CA GLY A 431 -3.29 -45.79 5.54
C GLY A 431 -2.07 -45.79 6.47
N CYS A 432 -2.21 -45.20 7.66
CA CYS A 432 -1.13 -45.08 8.64
C CYS A 432 -1.25 -46.07 9.83
N VAL A 433 -0.19 -46.12 10.65
CA VAL A 433 -0.08 -47.01 11.81
C VAL A 433 0.10 -46.18 13.08
N ASP A 434 -0.78 -46.37 14.06
CA ASP A 434 -0.69 -45.72 15.38
C ASP A 434 0.53 -46.20 16.17
N LYS A 435 1.11 -45.29 16.97
CA LYS A 435 2.21 -45.62 17.88
C LYS A 435 1.74 -45.85 19.30
N THR A 436 2.30 -46.86 19.96
CA THR A 436 2.07 -47.15 21.39
C THR A 436 3.19 -46.65 22.30
N SER A 437 4.33 -46.21 21.77
CA SER A 437 5.47 -45.64 22.52
C SER A 437 6.54 -45.05 21.60
N PHE A 438 7.45 -44.23 22.14
CA PHE A 438 8.58 -43.60 21.43
C PHE A 438 9.92 -43.98 22.08
N ASN A 439 10.98 -44.19 21.27
CA ASN A 439 12.38 -44.24 21.71
C ASN A 439 13.21 -43.27 20.84
N VAL A 440 13.87 -42.29 21.48
CA VAL A 440 14.80 -41.37 20.79
C VAL A 440 16.20 -41.98 20.81
N ALA A 441 16.73 -42.38 19.66
CA ALA A 441 18.18 -42.56 19.50
C ALA A 441 18.76 -41.24 18.99
N GLY A 442 19.73 -40.70 19.73
CA GLY A 442 20.28 -39.36 19.54
C GLY A 442 20.94 -39.11 18.18
N GLU A 443 20.95 -37.83 17.83
CA GLU A 443 21.75 -37.13 16.81
C GLU A 443 22.09 -37.92 15.54
N GLY A 444 21.22 -37.80 14.54
CA GLY A 444 21.44 -38.35 13.21
C GLY A 444 20.18 -38.30 12.33
N GLY A 445 19.63 -37.11 12.12
CA GLY A 445 18.47 -36.90 11.24
C GLY A 445 18.44 -35.46 10.73
N ILE A 446 18.04 -35.29 9.47
CA ILE A 446 18.05 -34.05 8.67
C ILE A 446 17.56 -32.83 9.46
N GLU A 447 18.19 -31.67 9.25
CA GLU A 447 18.04 -30.42 10.02
C GLU A 447 16.58 -30.02 10.30
N ILE A 448 15.69 -30.11 9.30
CA ILE A 448 14.24 -29.82 9.41
C ILE A 448 13.53 -30.76 10.41
N VAL A 449 13.80 -32.07 10.32
CA VAL A 449 13.21 -33.08 11.21
C VAL A 449 13.71 -32.87 12.64
N SER A 450 14.99 -32.52 12.81
CA SER A 450 15.58 -32.31 14.12
C SER A 450 15.00 -31.09 14.85
N ALA A 451 14.76 -29.98 14.14
CA ALA A 451 14.16 -28.76 14.70
C ALA A 451 12.73 -29.00 15.17
N PHE A 452 11.91 -29.64 14.33
CA PHE A 452 10.53 -30.01 14.65
C PHE A 452 10.42 -31.02 15.80
N VAL A 453 11.30 -32.04 15.83
CA VAL A 453 11.37 -33.02 16.93
C VAL A 453 11.74 -32.36 18.27
N ASN A 454 12.62 -31.36 18.27
CA ASN A 454 13.01 -30.64 19.49
C ASN A 454 11.86 -29.81 20.07
N GLU A 455 11.00 -29.21 19.24
CA GLU A 455 9.80 -28.50 19.68
C GLU A 455 8.81 -29.44 20.37
N LEU A 456 8.58 -30.61 19.78
CA LEU A 456 7.74 -31.69 20.31
C LEU A 456 8.22 -32.19 21.69
N MET A 457 9.53 -32.35 21.88
CA MET A 457 10.10 -32.83 23.14
C MET A 457 9.86 -31.89 24.33
N ASN A 458 9.66 -30.59 24.09
CA ASN A 458 9.42 -29.61 25.15
C ASN A 458 7.99 -29.64 25.72
N ARG A 459 7.03 -30.34 25.08
CA ARG A 459 5.60 -30.31 25.46
C ARG A 459 5.13 -31.44 26.40
N GLY A 460 5.92 -32.50 26.63
CA GLY A 460 5.74 -33.48 27.72
C GLY A 460 4.53 -34.46 27.71
N THR A 461 4.84 -35.77 27.61
CA THR A 461 4.12 -36.99 28.09
C THR A 461 2.72 -37.43 27.59
N ASN A 462 2.61 -38.76 27.36
CA ASN A 462 1.46 -39.70 27.38
C ASN A 462 0.07 -39.22 26.87
N TYR A 463 -0.31 -39.68 25.67
CA TYR A 463 -1.57 -39.31 25.01
C TYR A 463 -2.61 -40.43 25.02
N ASP A 464 -3.86 -40.04 25.29
CA ASP A 464 -5.08 -40.82 25.06
C ASP A 464 -5.78 -40.26 23.82
N CYS A 465 -6.01 -41.10 22.82
CA CYS A 465 -6.64 -40.71 21.56
C CYS A 465 -8.16 -40.56 21.65
N SER A 466 -8.76 -40.85 22.81
CA SER A 466 -10.19 -40.68 23.04
C SER A 466 -10.51 -39.28 23.57
N GLY A 467 -10.85 -38.35 22.66
CA GLY A 467 -11.27 -36.98 23.04
C GLY A 467 -10.74 -35.83 22.17
N LEU A 468 -10.32 -36.08 20.93
CA LEU A 468 -9.75 -35.10 20.00
C LEU A 468 -10.77 -34.10 19.42
N ILE A 469 -11.59 -33.49 20.27
CA ILE A 469 -12.61 -32.50 19.94
C ILE A 469 -12.48 -31.34 20.93
N ASP A 470 -12.37 -30.10 20.45
CA ASP A 470 -12.35 -28.91 21.29
C ASP A 470 -13.72 -28.64 21.97
N GLU A 471 -13.79 -27.63 22.85
CA GLU A 471 -15.03 -27.25 23.55
C GLU A 471 -16.17 -26.81 22.58
N ALA A 472 -15.85 -26.52 21.32
CA ALA A 472 -16.78 -26.11 20.28
C ALA A 472 -17.21 -27.26 19.35
N GLY A 473 -16.69 -28.47 19.52
CA GLY A 473 -17.02 -29.63 18.68
C GLY A 473 -16.11 -29.81 17.46
N LYS A 474 -15.01 -29.06 17.34
CA LYS A 474 -14.06 -29.10 16.21
C LYS A 474 -12.90 -30.06 16.49
N TYR A 475 -12.48 -30.81 15.49
CA TYR A 475 -11.42 -31.82 15.64
C TYR A 475 -10.02 -31.18 15.66
N ILE A 476 -9.24 -31.45 16.71
CA ILE A 476 -7.89 -30.88 16.92
C ILE A 476 -6.75 -31.76 16.38
N CYS A 477 -7.08 -32.75 15.55
CA CYS A 477 -6.14 -33.73 15.00
C CYS A 477 -4.94 -33.09 14.30
N TYR A 478 -5.15 -32.00 13.56
CA TYR A 478 -4.14 -31.35 12.71
C TYR A 478 -3.62 -30.03 13.28
N GLU A 479 -4.11 -29.62 14.45
CA GLU A 479 -3.73 -28.37 15.11
C GLU A 479 -2.54 -28.57 16.07
N GLU A 480 -2.35 -29.79 16.60
CA GLU A 480 -1.28 -30.13 17.53
C GLU A 480 -0.40 -31.26 16.99
N PRO A 481 0.91 -31.02 16.78
CA PRO A 481 1.87 -32.00 16.27
C PRO A 481 1.86 -33.39 16.94
N VAL A 482 1.49 -33.46 18.23
CA VAL A 482 1.49 -34.71 19.01
C VAL A 482 0.29 -35.60 18.69
N HIS A 483 -0.87 -35.02 18.35
CA HIS A 483 -2.08 -35.79 18.04
C HIS A 483 -1.95 -36.57 16.72
N VAL A 484 -1.28 -35.97 15.73
CA VAL A 484 -1.04 -36.62 14.43
C VAL A 484 -0.11 -37.83 14.56
N GLU A 485 0.77 -37.84 15.56
CA GLU A 485 1.78 -38.90 15.73
C GLU A 485 1.25 -40.12 16.51
N PHE A 486 0.41 -39.91 17.53
CA PHE A 486 -0.12 -41.00 18.37
C PHE A 486 -1.49 -41.52 17.93
N CYS A 487 -2.28 -40.69 17.24
CA CYS A 487 -3.69 -40.97 16.93
C CYS A 487 -3.96 -40.93 15.42
N CYS A 488 -2.96 -41.29 14.61
CA CYS A 488 -3.01 -41.18 13.16
C CYS A 488 -4.19 -41.96 12.54
N GLN A 489 -4.45 -43.19 12.98
CA GLN A 489 -5.56 -44.00 12.48
C GLN A 489 -6.90 -43.39 12.86
N GLU A 490 -7.04 -42.85 14.07
CA GLU A 490 -8.27 -42.19 14.49
C GLU A 490 -8.49 -40.88 13.71
N CYS A 491 -7.42 -40.12 13.43
CA CYS A 491 -7.47 -38.93 12.59
C CYS A 491 -7.78 -39.24 11.12
N GLU A 492 -7.21 -40.30 10.52
CA GLU A 492 -7.58 -40.77 9.17
C GLU A 492 -9.05 -41.25 9.13
N ARG A 493 -9.48 -42.02 10.14
CA ARG A 493 -10.86 -42.51 10.27
C ARG A 493 -11.88 -41.37 10.46
N LEU A 494 -11.45 -40.20 10.91
CA LEU A 494 -12.29 -39.02 11.10
C LEU A 494 -12.29 -38.11 9.85
N ARG A 495 -11.14 -37.92 9.18
CA ARG A 495 -11.02 -37.27 7.86
C ARG A 495 -11.97 -37.93 6.84
N ASP A 496 -11.99 -39.25 6.81
CA ASP A 496 -12.83 -39.99 5.85
C ASP A 496 -14.32 -39.87 6.19
N LYS A 497 -14.70 -39.64 7.46
CA LYS A 497 -16.09 -39.37 7.89
C LYS A 497 -16.56 -37.94 7.57
N GLU A 498 -15.69 -36.94 7.66
CA GLU A 498 -16.01 -35.58 7.19
C GLU A 498 -16.21 -35.57 5.67
N ASN A 499 -15.42 -36.38 4.94
CA ASN A 499 -15.54 -36.55 3.49
C ASN A 499 -16.77 -37.36 3.04
N GLU A 500 -17.24 -38.31 3.85
CA GLU A 500 -18.52 -39.01 3.62
C GLU A 500 -19.75 -38.19 4.06
N GLY A 501 -19.53 -37.12 4.84
CA GLY A 501 -20.54 -36.21 5.38
C GLY A 501 -20.62 -34.84 4.67
N ILE A 502 -20.02 -34.67 3.50
CA ILE A 502 -20.02 -33.40 2.74
C ILE A 502 -21.42 -33.09 2.17
N GLY A 503 -22.29 -32.68 3.08
CA GLY A 503 -23.55 -31.97 2.85
C GLY A 503 -23.72 -30.78 3.80
N GLY A 504 -22.81 -30.57 4.74
CA GLY A 504 -22.80 -29.37 5.56
C GLY A 504 -21.96 -29.57 6.80
N TYR A 505 -20.87 -28.82 6.93
CA TYR A 505 -20.40 -28.22 8.20
C TYR A 505 -19.08 -27.44 8.05
N TYR A 506 -18.46 -27.39 6.86
CA TYR A 506 -17.44 -26.37 6.52
C TYR A 506 -17.98 -25.37 5.48
N ARG A 507 -19.09 -24.72 5.84
CA ARG A 507 -19.32 -23.34 5.47
C ARG A 507 -19.63 -22.61 6.76
N ASN A 508 -18.86 -21.56 7.01
CA ASN A 508 -19.22 -20.41 7.85
C ASN A 508 -18.72 -20.42 9.31
N THR A 509 -17.62 -19.69 9.55
CA THR A 509 -17.70 -18.53 10.45
C THR A 509 -17.31 -17.27 9.67
N ASN A 510 -18.35 -16.53 9.28
CA ASN A 510 -18.43 -15.21 8.66
C ASN A 510 -18.38 -15.08 7.12
N THR A 511 -19.33 -15.73 6.45
CA THR A 511 -20.02 -15.18 5.28
C THR A 511 -21.53 -15.39 5.42
N ASN A 512 -22.24 -14.44 6.02
CA ASN A 512 -23.70 -14.37 5.93
C ASN A 512 -24.15 -12.93 5.72
N ASN A 513 -24.17 -12.53 4.46
CA ASN A 513 -25.33 -11.87 3.86
C ASN A 513 -25.10 -11.72 2.36
N TYR A 514 -25.50 -12.71 1.55
CA TYR A 514 -26.13 -12.44 0.26
C TYR A 514 -27.02 -13.61 -0.14
N ARG A 515 -28.28 -13.29 -0.45
CA ARG A 515 -29.33 -14.23 -0.84
C ARG A 515 -29.04 -14.83 -2.22
N SER A 516 -29.23 -16.14 -2.28
CA SER A 516 -29.44 -17.01 -3.44
C SER A 516 -30.10 -16.35 -4.66
N VAL A 517 -29.42 -16.43 -5.82
CA VAL A 517 -30.07 -16.59 -7.13
C VAL A 517 -29.35 -17.72 -7.89
N ASN A 518 -30.15 -18.63 -8.42
CA ASN A 518 -29.80 -19.78 -9.26
C ASN A 518 -28.93 -19.42 -10.48
N ASP A 519 -27.97 -20.29 -10.85
CA ASP A 519 -28.04 -21.21 -11.99
C ASP A 519 -26.66 -21.61 -12.57
N ASN A 520 -26.59 -22.88 -12.97
CA ASN A 520 -25.79 -23.50 -14.01
C ASN A 520 -24.24 -23.59 -13.97
N LYS A 521 -23.85 -24.87 -14.00
CA LYS A 521 -22.55 -25.48 -14.34
C LYS A 521 -21.79 -24.79 -15.49
N HIS A 522 -20.54 -24.41 -15.21
CA HIS A 522 -19.36 -24.61 -16.06
C HIS A 522 -18.08 -24.57 -15.20
N PRO A 523 -16.99 -25.24 -15.61
CA PRO A 523 -15.78 -25.34 -14.79
C PRO A 523 -15.05 -23.99 -14.85
N ARG A 524 -14.96 -23.28 -13.71
CA ARG A 524 -14.08 -22.11 -13.61
C ARG A 524 -12.68 -22.61 -13.21
N SER A 525 -11.72 -22.32 -14.07
CA SER A 525 -10.30 -22.32 -13.77
C SER A 525 -10.04 -21.50 -12.49
N HIS A 526 -9.36 -22.09 -11.51
CA HIS A 526 -8.79 -21.34 -10.41
C HIS A 526 -7.62 -20.48 -10.91
N ASN A 527 -7.95 -19.31 -11.45
CA ASN A 527 -7.03 -18.15 -11.45
C ASN A 527 -7.46 -17.25 -10.29
N HIS A 528 -6.98 -17.55 -9.09
CA HIS A 528 -6.89 -16.56 -8.03
C HIS A 528 -5.51 -15.90 -8.13
N HIS A 529 -5.40 -14.92 -9.02
CA HIS A 529 -4.41 -13.86 -8.86
C HIS A 529 -5.00 -12.87 -7.86
N GLY A 530 -4.69 -13.08 -6.58
CA GLY A 530 -5.11 -12.23 -5.47
C GLY A 530 -3.94 -12.01 -4.53
N PHE A 531 -2.79 -11.61 -5.08
CA PHE A 531 -1.64 -11.18 -4.31
C PHE A 531 -1.50 -9.67 -4.46
N CYS A 532 -0.90 -8.99 -3.48
CA CYS A 532 -0.58 -7.56 -3.41
C CYS A 532 0.31 -7.08 -4.59
N ASN A 533 -0.19 -7.22 -5.81
CA ASN A 533 0.47 -6.96 -7.09
C ASN A 533 -0.44 -6.22 -8.09
N HIS A 534 -1.61 -5.74 -7.64
CA HIS A 534 -2.31 -4.70 -8.38
C HIS A 534 -1.79 -3.33 -7.96
N ASP A 535 -1.12 -2.68 -8.91
CA ASP A 535 -0.58 -1.32 -8.87
C ASP A 535 0.17 -0.98 -7.59
N GLN A 536 1.39 -1.51 -7.46
CA GLN A 536 2.32 -1.04 -6.43
C GLN A 536 2.57 0.45 -6.62
N ALA A 537 2.23 1.25 -5.62
CA ALA A 537 2.60 2.65 -5.55
C ALA A 537 4.12 2.76 -5.31
N VAL A 538 4.90 2.64 -6.38
CA VAL A 538 6.33 2.90 -6.35
C VAL A 538 6.53 4.41 -6.41
N TYR A 539 7.13 4.96 -5.35
CA TYR A 539 7.53 6.37 -5.34
C TYR A 539 8.92 6.44 -5.98
N ASP A 540 8.98 6.76 -7.28
CA ASP A 540 10.27 7.03 -7.92
C ASP A 540 10.75 8.43 -7.50
N ARG A 541 12.00 8.53 -7.06
CA ARG A 541 12.51 9.65 -6.25
C ARG A 541 13.14 10.77 -7.06
#